data_AF-A0A132A3T6-F1
#
_entry.id   AF-A0A132A3T6-F1
#
_cell.length_a   1.000
_cell.length_b   1.000
_cell.length_c   1.000
_cell.angle_alpha   90.00
_cell.angle_beta   90.00
_cell.angle_gamma   90.00
#
_symmetry.space_group_name_H-M   'P 1'
#
loop_
_entity.id
_entity.type
_entity.pdbx_description
1 polymer ?
#
loop_
_entity_poly.entity_id
_entity_poly.type
_entity_poly.pdbx_seq_one_letter_code
_entity_poly.pdbx_strand_id
1 'polypeptide(L)'
;MASMTVEEIYKNRKKFSKKVFEVASTDLVDMGLLVVSYTIKDISDEEGYLFALGQARTAEVKRDARIGEAQAQRDATIKEALANEEKQTAELANKTEIAKAQRDFELKKAEYDAEVFTKKADAELATSLHTVLVQKDIMTEKMEVKIIEKNQDIEIQKEEIKRKEKELEATIKKGADAERYRLERLADANREKIKLEAEAEAKAIELRSTAEAQAIEAKTTIESKILALKADAYREYESAAKIEMILNTLPRVAAEIAGPLSECNKIVMVSNSGEIGASKMTTEVLDIINRIHSGITTMISSSTSSMTTLTGTTVAASSSSTTEVGGQQSQKVESHK
;
A
#
# COMPACT_ATOMS: atom_id res chain seq x y z
N MET A 1 151.26 -22.80 59.14
CA MET A 1 149.87 -22.46 58.76
C MET A 1 149.69 -22.13 57.27
N ALA A 2 150.68 -22.36 56.38
CA ALA A 2 150.69 -21.79 55.02
C ALA A 2 150.30 -22.75 53.86
N SER A 3 149.50 -23.81 54.07
CA SER A 3 149.18 -24.77 52.98
C SER A 3 147.70 -25.08 52.74
N MET A 4 146.75 -24.35 53.34
CA MET A 4 145.31 -24.54 53.11
C MET A 4 144.61 -23.20 52.90
N THR A 5 143.62 -23.13 52.00
CA THR A 5 142.78 -21.94 51.80
C THR A 5 141.65 -21.87 52.83
N VAL A 6 141.08 -20.68 53.01
CA VAL A 6 140.02 -20.39 53.99
C VAL A 6 138.76 -21.23 53.71
N GLU A 7 138.42 -21.48 52.44
CA GLU A 7 137.26 -22.31 52.06
C GLU A 7 137.47 -23.80 52.36
N GLU A 8 138.68 -24.33 52.19
CA GLU A 8 138.99 -25.72 52.51
C GLU A 8 138.94 -25.97 54.02
N ILE A 9 139.41 -25.00 54.82
CA ILE A 9 139.35 -25.05 56.28
C ILE A 9 137.88 -25.07 56.74
N TYR A 10 137.01 -24.25 56.12
CA TYR A 10 135.58 -24.20 56.44
C TYR A 10 134.82 -25.45 56.00
N LYS A 11 135.05 -25.93 54.76
CA LYS A 11 134.37 -27.12 54.23
C LYS A 11 134.83 -28.42 54.91
N ASN A 12 136.11 -28.50 55.32
CA ASN A 12 136.72 -29.73 55.84
C ASN A 12 137.50 -29.54 57.15
N ARG A 13 136.79 -29.18 58.23
CA ARG A 13 137.36 -28.93 59.57
C ARG A 13 138.25 -30.06 60.09
N LYS A 14 137.88 -31.33 59.85
CA LYS A 14 138.64 -32.51 60.30
C LYS A 14 140.05 -32.59 59.70
N LYS A 15 140.22 -32.20 58.43
CA LYS A 15 141.50 -32.25 57.71
C LYS A 15 142.46 -31.18 58.24
N PHE A 16 141.93 -29.99 58.53
CA PHE A 16 142.68 -28.91 59.16
C PHE A 16 143.15 -29.28 60.57
N SER A 17 142.25 -29.82 61.41
CA SER A 17 142.59 -30.29 62.76
C SER A 17 143.81 -31.22 62.75
N LYS A 18 143.78 -32.27 61.91
CA LYS A 18 144.84 -33.28 61.83
C LYS A 18 146.23 -32.69 61.52
N LYS A 19 146.30 -31.74 60.58
CA LYS A 19 147.58 -31.09 60.20
C LYS A 19 148.15 -30.21 61.30
N VAL A 20 147.30 -29.46 62.02
CA VAL A 20 147.75 -28.60 63.14
C VAL A 20 148.26 -29.45 64.29
N PHE A 21 147.59 -30.57 64.58
CA PHE A 21 148.05 -31.52 65.58
C PHE A 21 149.43 -32.09 65.28
N GLU A 22 149.68 -32.48 64.03
CA GLU A 22 150.96 -33.08 63.62
C GLU A 22 152.13 -32.11 63.83
N VAL A 23 151.99 -30.86 63.39
CA VAL A 23 153.04 -29.82 63.54
C VAL A 23 153.24 -29.40 65.00
N ALA A 24 152.16 -29.20 65.75
CA ALA A 24 152.27 -28.80 67.16
C ALA A 24 152.80 -29.94 68.04
N SER A 25 152.49 -31.20 67.71
CA SER A 25 152.99 -32.34 68.48
C SER A 25 154.50 -32.46 68.38
N THR A 26 155.10 -32.22 67.21
CA THR A 26 156.57 -32.21 67.06
C THR A 26 157.22 -31.10 67.88
N ASP A 27 156.72 -29.87 67.79
CA ASP A 27 157.35 -28.71 68.46
C ASP A 27 157.22 -28.77 69.99
N LEU A 28 156.09 -29.26 70.52
CA LEU A 28 155.90 -29.37 71.97
C LEU A 28 156.67 -30.55 72.58
N VAL A 29 156.89 -31.63 71.83
CA VAL A 29 157.68 -32.78 72.28
C VAL A 29 159.15 -32.39 72.48
N ASP A 30 159.72 -31.56 71.62
CA ASP A 30 161.10 -31.06 71.76
C ASP A 30 161.29 -30.19 73.03
N MET A 31 160.20 -29.60 73.55
CA MET A 31 160.17 -28.88 74.82
C MET A 31 159.79 -29.74 76.04
N GLY A 32 159.53 -31.05 75.85
CA GLY A 32 159.15 -31.99 76.90
C GLY A 32 157.68 -31.97 77.32
N LEU A 33 156.79 -31.40 76.50
CA LEU A 33 155.34 -31.32 76.75
C LEU A 33 154.55 -32.28 75.84
N LEU A 34 153.50 -32.93 76.36
CA LEU A 34 152.63 -33.83 75.59
C LEU A 34 151.20 -33.26 75.47
N VAL A 35 150.67 -33.21 74.25
CA VAL A 35 149.29 -32.78 73.98
C VAL A 35 148.33 -33.97 74.07
N VAL A 36 147.45 -33.98 75.08
CA VAL A 36 146.46 -35.06 75.30
C VAL A 36 145.23 -34.90 74.40
N SER A 37 144.75 -33.67 74.21
CA SER A 37 143.63 -33.38 73.33
C SER A 37 143.65 -31.92 72.86
N TYR A 38 143.13 -31.67 71.68
CA TYR A 38 142.88 -30.33 71.15
C TYR A 38 141.51 -30.34 70.46
N THR A 39 140.74 -29.28 70.67
CA THR A 39 139.46 -29.06 70.00
C THR A 39 139.48 -27.68 69.39
N ILE A 40 139.07 -27.55 68.13
CA ILE A 40 138.92 -26.24 67.52
C ILE A 40 137.67 -25.60 68.12
N LYS A 41 137.86 -24.50 68.84
CA LYS A 41 136.75 -23.75 69.44
C LYS A 41 135.99 -22.98 68.36
N ASP A 42 136.63 -22.00 67.74
CA ASP A 42 136.03 -21.15 66.71
C ASP A 42 137.01 -20.91 65.55
N ILE A 43 136.48 -20.62 64.36
CA ILE A 43 137.25 -20.22 63.18
C ILE A 43 136.65 -18.88 62.74
N SER A 44 137.32 -17.81 63.12
CA SER A 44 136.97 -16.45 62.73
C SER A 44 138.01 -15.91 61.75
N ASP A 45 137.56 -14.99 60.91
CA ASP A 45 138.39 -14.22 60.00
C ASP A 45 138.24 -12.74 60.37
N GLU A 46 139.34 -11.98 60.40
CA GLU A 46 139.35 -10.56 60.76
C GLU A 46 138.77 -9.69 59.63
N GLU A 47 138.98 -10.08 58.37
CA GLU A 47 138.48 -9.37 57.18
C GLU A 47 137.04 -9.74 56.79
N GLY A 48 136.39 -10.64 57.56
CA GLY A 48 134.97 -10.94 57.43
C GLY A 48 134.55 -11.75 56.18
N TYR A 49 135.49 -12.38 55.46
CA TYR A 49 135.22 -13.10 54.21
C TYR A 49 134.20 -14.25 54.36
N LEU A 50 134.33 -15.04 55.43
CA LEU A 50 133.43 -16.17 55.71
C LEU A 50 131.98 -15.73 55.95
N PHE A 51 131.80 -14.57 56.60
CA PHE A 51 130.48 -14.01 56.85
C PHE A 51 129.83 -13.53 55.54
N ALA A 52 130.59 -12.89 54.66
CA ALA A 52 130.11 -12.47 53.35
C ALA A 52 129.70 -13.66 52.46
N LEU A 53 130.47 -14.75 52.48
CA LEU A 53 130.14 -15.99 51.75
C LEU A 53 128.83 -16.62 52.24
N GLY A 54 128.60 -16.62 53.57
CA GLY A 54 127.35 -17.10 54.16
C GLY A 54 126.14 -16.25 53.78
N GLN A 55 126.30 -14.93 53.72
CA GLN A 55 125.25 -14.02 53.26
C GLN A 55 124.88 -14.26 51.80
N ALA A 56 125.87 -14.41 50.90
CA ALA A 56 125.64 -14.68 49.49
C ALA A 56 124.87 -16.00 49.28
N ARG A 57 125.30 -17.08 49.94
CA ARG A 57 124.62 -18.38 49.83
C ARG A 57 123.21 -18.35 50.41
N THR A 58 122.99 -17.63 51.49
CA THR A 58 121.66 -17.44 52.09
C THR A 58 120.73 -16.66 51.16
N ALA A 59 121.25 -15.61 50.50
CA ALA A 59 120.50 -14.83 49.53
C ALA A 59 120.13 -15.64 48.28
N GLU A 60 121.03 -16.49 47.80
CA GLU A 60 120.79 -17.44 46.70
C GLU A 60 119.66 -18.41 47.06
N VAL A 61 119.76 -19.10 48.21
CA VAL A 61 118.72 -20.05 48.66
C VAL A 61 117.37 -19.34 48.87
N LYS A 62 117.35 -18.14 49.45
CA LYS A 62 116.11 -17.34 49.60
C LYS A 62 115.54 -16.87 48.27
N ARG A 63 116.38 -16.62 47.27
CA ARG A 63 115.92 -16.26 45.92
C ARG A 63 115.30 -17.47 45.25
N ASP A 64 115.96 -18.62 45.30
CA ASP A 64 115.46 -19.85 44.68
C ASP A 64 114.17 -20.32 45.34
N ALA A 65 114.08 -20.25 46.68
CA ALA A 65 112.85 -20.53 47.42
C ALA A 65 111.70 -19.61 46.97
N ARG A 66 111.93 -18.30 46.83
CA ARG A 66 110.92 -17.36 46.34
C ARG A 66 110.52 -17.61 44.90
N ILE A 67 111.46 -18.00 44.03
CA ILE A 67 111.16 -18.37 42.64
C ILE A 67 110.30 -19.63 42.61
N GLY A 68 110.65 -20.64 43.41
CA GLY A 68 109.88 -21.88 43.52
C GLY A 68 108.45 -21.63 44.05
N GLU A 69 108.30 -20.80 45.08
CA GLU A 69 106.99 -20.40 45.61
C GLU A 69 106.17 -19.64 44.58
N ALA A 70 106.77 -18.67 43.87
CA ALA A 70 106.09 -17.90 42.84
C ALA A 70 105.67 -18.76 41.63
N GLN A 71 106.48 -19.74 41.24
CA GLN A 71 106.15 -20.70 40.18
C GLN A 71 105.02 -21.63 40.61
N ALA A 72 105.10 -22.21 41.82
CA ALA A 72 104.05 -23.05 42.36
C ALA A 72 102.72 -22.28 42.49
N GLN A 73 102.76 -21.04 42.97
CA GLN A 73 101.58 -20.18 43.10
C GLN A 73 100.99 -19.83 41.72
N ARG A 74 101.83 -19.54 40.72
CA ARG A 74 101.39 -19.28 39.34
C ARG A 74 100.69 -20.51 38.77
N ASP A 75 101.31 -21.68 38.88
CA ASP A 75 100.76 -22.93 38.32
C ASP A 75 99.46 -23.32 39.02
N ALA A 76 99.38 -23.12 40.35
CA ALA A 76 98.14 -23.30 41.11
C ALA A 76 97.03 -22.35 40.61
N THR A 77 97.35 -21.06 40.44
CA THR A 77 96.39 -20.06 39.96
C THR A 77 95.91 -20.36 38.54
N ILE A 78 96.79 -20.80 37.64
CA ILE A 78 96.42 -21.19 36.27
C ILE A 78 95.50 -22.41 36.28
N LYS A 79 95.83 -23.44 37.07
CA LYS A 79 94.98 -24.63 37.18
C LYS A 79 93.61 -24.31 37.78
N GLU A 80 93.57 -23.43 38.77
CA GLU A 80 92.33 -22.95 39.37
C GLU A 80 91.49 -22.16 38.36
N ALA A 81 92.11 -21.25 37.59
CA ALA A 81 91.43 -20.48 36.55
C ALA A 81 90.84 -21.40 35.46
N LEU A 82 91.60 -22.38 34.99
CA LEU A 82 91.13 -23.36 33.99
C LEU A 82 89.98 -24.21 34.53
N ALA A 83 90.09 -24.72 35.76
CA ALA A 83 89.00 -25.48 36.38
C ALA A 83 87.72 -24.64 36.55
N ASN A 84 87.87 -23.35 36.89
CA ASN A 84 86.76 -22.42 36.98
C ASN A 84 86.13 -22.10 35.61
N GLU A 85 86.94 -21.95 34.57
CA GLU A 85 86.46 -21.74 33.20
C GLU A 85 85.68 -22.97 32.69
N GLU A 86 86.22 -24.18 32.87
CA GLU A 86 85.53 -25.43 32.52
C GLU A 86 84.21 -25.60 33.29
N LYS A 87 84.21 -25.29 34.59
CA LYS A 87 82.99 -25.29 35.40
C LYS A 87 81.96 -24.31 34.84
N GLN A 88 82.35 -23.06 34.57
CA GLN A 88 81.43 -22.04 34.09
C GLN A 88 80.89 -22.36 32.70
N THR A 89 81.73 -22.85 31.78
CA THR A 89 81.30 -23.26 30.45
C THR A 89 80.30 -24.41 30.51
N ALA A 90 80.54 -25.42 31.37
CA ALA A 90 79.58 -26.50 31.60
C ALA A 90 78.26 -26.01 32.20
N GLU A 91 78.29 -25.12 33.21
CA GLU A 91 77.09 -24.52 33.80
C GLU A 91 76.29 -23.69 32.79
N LEU A 92 76.97 -22.90 31.95
CA LEU A 92 76.33 -22.09 30.92
C LEU A 92 75.75 -22.95 29.80
N ALA A 93 76.44 -24.02 29.40
CA ALA A 93 75.92 -25.00 28.45
C ALA A 93 74.64 -25.64 28.97
N ASN A 94 74.64 -26.14 30.21
CA ASN A 94 73.45 -26.71 30.85
C ASN A 94 72.31 -25.70 30.95
N LYS A 95 72.58 -24.45 31.37
CA LYS A 95 71.57 -23.38 31.41
C LYS A 95 71.00 -23.06 30.03
N THR A 96 71.85 -23.07 29.00
CA THR A 96 71.44 -22.82 27.61
C THR A 96 70.51 -23.93 27.12
N GLU A 97 70.82 -25.20 27.41
CA GLU A 97 69.97 -26.33 27.03
C GLU A 97 68.64 -26.32 27.80
N ILE A 98 68.63 -25.99 29.09
CA ILE A 98 67.39 -25.80 29.86
C ILE A 98 66.55 -24.66 29.26
N ALA A 99 67.17 -23.53 28.94
CA ALA A 99 66.46 -22.39 28.35
C ALA A 99 65.90 -22.70 26.95
N LYS A 100 66.61 -23.49 26.14
CA LYS A 100 66.10 -23.99 24.86
C LYS A 100 64.91 -24.92 25.07
N ALA A 101 65.04 -25.92 25.94
CA ALA A 101 63.96 -26.85 26.25
C ALA A 101 62.71 -26.14 26.77
N GLN A 102 62.88 -25.12 27.63
CA GLN A 102 61.79 -24.30 28.13
C GLN A 102 61.11 -23.50 27.02
N ARG A 103 61.90 -22.84 26.15
CA ARG A 103 61.36 -22.11 24.99
C ARG A 103 60.59 -23.04 24.05
N ASP A 104 61.15 -24.20 23.74
CA ASP A 104 60.54 -25.17 22.84
C ASP A 104 59.25 -25.75 23.43
N PHE A 105 59.23 -25.99 24.75
CA PHE A 105 58.03 -26.37 25.48
C PHE A 105 56.96 -25.28 25.42
N GLU A 106 57.32 -24.02 25.67
CA GLU A 106 56.40 -22.88 25.60
C GLU A 106 55.85 -22.65 24.20
N LEU A 107 56.68 -22.79 23.15
CA LEU A 107 56.25 -22.70 21.76
C LEU A 107 55.25 -23.80 21.41
N LYS A 108 55.55 -25.06 21.75
CA LYS A 108 54.62 -26.17 21.52
C LYS A 108 53.33 -26.00 22.30
N LYS A 109 53.41 -25.55 23.55
CA LYS A 109 52.23 -25.26 24.37
C LYS A 109 51.36 -24.19 23.71
N ALA A 110 51.96 -23.09 23.24
CA ALA A 110 51.23 -22.03 22.56
C ALA A 110 50.58 -22.51 21.25
N GLU A 111 51.28 -23.37 20.49
CA GLU A 111 50.75 -23.99 19.27
C GLU A 111 49.54 -24.88 19.57
N TYR A 112 49.64 -25.76 20.58
CA TYR A 112 48.52 -26.60 21.00
C TYR A 112 47.36 -25.79 21.58
N ASP A 113 47.64 -24.76 22.38
CA ASP A 113 46.61 -23.87 22.91
C ASP A 113 45.88 -23.17 21.74
N ALA A 114 46.60 -22.65 20.75
CA ALA A 114 46.01 -22.07 19.55
C ALA A 114 45.16 -23.07 18.77
N GLU A 115 45.64 -24.30 18.56
CA GLU A 115 44.86 -25.36 17.91
C GLU A 115 43.59 -25.69 18.71
N VAL A 116 43.69 -25.88 20.02
CA VAL A 116 42.53 -26.13 20.90
C VAL A 116 41.54 -24.96 20.84
N PHE A 117 42.02 -23.71 20.83
CA PHE A 117 41.13 -22.55 20.72
C PHE A 117 40.43 -22.48 19.38
N THR A 118 41.12 -22.74 18.27
CA THR A 118 40.48 -22.78 16.95
C THR A 118 39.41 -23.87 16.87
N LYS A 119 39.71 -25.08 17.34
CA LYS A 119 38.75 -26.19 17.38
C LYS A 119 37.55 -25.90 18.30
N LYS A 120 37.79 -25.25 19.44
CA LYS A 120 36.69 -24.81 20.33
C LYS A 120 35.83 -23.74 19.66
N ALA A 121 36.44 -22.73 19.04
CA ALA A 121 35.71 -21.70 18.31
C ALA A 121 34.88 -22.27 17.15
N ASP A 122 35.44 -23.23 16.40
CA ASP A 122 34.71 -23.96 15.35
C ASP A 122 33.53 -24.75 15.93
N ALA A 123 33.73 -25.44 17.07
CA ALA A 123 32.67 -26.19 17.74
C ALA A 123 31.57 -25.27 18.30
N GLU A 124 31.93 -24.13 18.87
CA GLU A 124 30.99 -23.10 19.34
C GLU A 124 30.22 -22.48 18.17
N LEU A 125 30.91 -22.16 17.06
CA LEU A 125 30.28 -21.67 15.85
C LEU A 125 29.29 -22.70 15.28
N ALA A 126 29.69 -23.97 15.19
CA ALA A 126 28.82 -25.05 14.74
C ALA A 126 27.60 -25.21 15.66
N THR A 127 27.79 -25.11 16.98
CA THR A 127 26.71 -25.14 17.96
C THR A 127 25.76 -23.95 17.77
N SER A 128 26.28 -22.74 17.61
CA SER A 128 25.49 -21.53 17.40
C SER A 128 24.72 -21.55 16.07
N LEU A 129 25.33 -22.11 15.02
CA LEU A 129 24.68 -22.29 13.73
C LEU A 129 23.55 -23.32 13.85
N HIS A 130 23.81 -24.42 14.55
CA HIS A 130 22.80 -25.45 14.78
C HIS A 130 21.61 -24.92 15.58
N THR A 131 21.83 -24.11 16.63
CA THR A 131 20.72 -23.50 17.38
C THR A 131 19.88 -22.57 16.51
N VAL A 132 20.50 -21.79 15.61
CA VAL A 132 19.79 -20.93 14.65
C VAL A 132 18.97 -21.76 13.65
N LEU A 133 19.52 -22.86 13.12
CA LEU A 133 18.78 -23.76 12.22
C LEU A 133 17.57 -24.38 12.92
N VAL A 134 17.77 -24.92 14.12
CA VAL A 134 16.68 -25.48 14.92
C VAL A 134 15.62 -24.42 15.23
N GLN A 135 16.01 -23.18 15.55
CA GLN A 135 15.06 -22.08 15.75
C GLN A 135 14.30 -21.71 14.47
N LYS A 136 14.97 -21.70 13.31
CA LYS A 136 14.33 -21.48 12.01
C LYS A 136 13.30 -22.58 11.72
N ASP A 137 13.65 -23.84 11.97
CA ASP A 137 12.76 -24.97 11.72
C ASP A 137 11.54 -24.90 12.66
N ILE A 138 11.74 -24.62 13.95
CA ILE A 138 10.65 -24.38 14.91
C ILE A 138 9.76 -23.21 14.46
N MET A 139 10.33 -22.13 13.95
CA MET A 139 9.57 -20.97 13.49
C MET A 139 8.75 -21.28 12.24
N THR A 140 9.32 -22.08 11.33
CA THR A 140 8.63 -22.56 10.12
C THR A 140 7.43 -23.41 10.51
N GLU A 141 7.63 -24.42 11.36
CA GLU A 141 6.56 -25.28 11.86
C GLU A 141 5.47 -24.47 12.60
N LYS A 142 5.87 -23.52 13.46
CA LYS A 142 4.91 -22.61 14.13
C LYS A 142 4.12 -21.77 13.15
N MET A 143 4.74 -21.33 12.06
CA MET A 143 4.05 -20.56 11.02
C MET A 143 3.05 -21.44 10.26
N GLU A 144 3.40 -22.70 9.97
CA GLU A 144 2.47 -23.65 9.36
C GLU A 144 1.26 -23.92 10.24
N VAL A 145 1.45 -24.14 11.54
CA VAL A 145 0.34 -24.24 12.52
C VAL A 145 -0.53 -22.99 12.47
N LYS A 146 0.07 -21.78 12.49
CA LYS A 146 -0.67 -20.52 12.41
C LYS A 146 -1.45 -20.37 11.09
N ILE A 147 -0.91 -20.83 9.97
CA ILE A 147 -1.61 -20.82 8.68
C ILE A 147 -2.81 -21.76 8.74
N ILE A 148 -2.67 -22.95 9.32
CA ILE A 148 -3.77 -23.89 9.51
C ILE A 148 -4.85 -23.28 10.40
N GLU A 149 -4.49 -22.70 11.55
CA GLU A 149 -5.43 -21.98 12.43
C GLU A 149 -6.15 -20.87 11.68
N LYS A 150 -5.43 -20.03 10.93
CA LYS A 150 -6.03 -18.95 10.14
C LYS A 150 -6.95 -19.46 9.04
N ASN A 151 -6.60 -20.55 8.37
CA ASN A 151 -7.45 -21.17 7.36
C ASN A 151 -8.71 -21.75 7.99
N GLN A 152 -8.59 -22.37 9.18
CA GLN A 152 -9.75 -22.84 9.95
C GLN A 152 -10.64 -21.67 10.39
N ASP A 153 -10.07 -20.57 10.87
CA ASP A 153 -10.82 -19.34 11.20
C ASP A 153 -11.58 -18.81 9.98
N ILE A 154 -10.94 -18.76 8.82
CA ILE A 154 -11.56 -18.32 7.56
C ILE A 154 -12.72 -19.25 7.18
N GLU A 155 -12.56 -20.57 7.32
CA GLU A 155 -13.64 -21.51 7.05
C GLU A 155 -14.81 -21.36 8.03
N ILE A 156 -14.54 -21.18 9.32
CA ILE A 156 -15.57 -20.87 10.32
C ILE A 156 -16.30 -19.57 9.95
N GLN A 157 -15.56 -18.51 9.62
CA GLN A 157 -16.14 -17.23 9.20
C GLN A 157 -16.98 -17.36 7.92
N LYS A 158 -16.54 -18.14 6.94
CA LYS A 158 -17.34 -18.43 5.73
C LYS A 158 -18.63 -19.15 6.09
N GLU A 159 -18.59 -20.13 6.98
CA GLU A 159 -19.79 -20.85 7.43
C GLU A 159 -20.71 -19.94 8.26
N GLU A 160 -20.17 -19.04 9.10
CA GLU A 160 -20.94 -18.02 9.79
C GLU A 160 -21.61 -17.03 8.82
N ILE A 161 -20.88 -16.58 7.79
CA ILE A 161 -21.43 -15.73 6.73
C ILE A 161 -22.55 -16.47 6.01
N LYS A 162 -22.36 -17.73 5.60
CA LYS A 162 -23.42 -18.53 4.96
C LYS A 162 -24.63 -18.71 5.86
N ARG A 163 -24.45 -18.92 7.17
CA ARG A 163 -25.57 -18.99 8.12
C ARG A 163 -26.31 -17.66 8.19
N LYS A 164 -25.58 -16.54 8.34
CA LYS A 164 -26.17 -15.19 8.36
C LYS A 164 -26.85 -14.83 7.06
N GLU A 165 -26.28 -15.19 5.91
CA GLU A 165 -26.89 -14.99 4.60
C GLU A 165 -28.21 -15.76 4.51
N LYS A 166 -28.25 -17.03 4.93
CA LYS A 166 -29.50 -17.82 4.96
C LYS A 166 -30.53 -17.25 5.94
N GLU A 167 -30.10 -16.76 7.10
CA GLU A 167 -30.99 -16.10 8.07
C GLU A 167 -31.55 -14.79 7.50
N LEU A 168 -30.70 -13.93 6.93
CA LEU A 168 -31.11 -12.69 6.30
C LEU A 168 -31.98 -12.95 5.07
N GLU A 169 -31.64 -13.93 4.25
CA GLU A 169 -32.45 -14.35 3.10
C GLU A 169 -33.81 -14.83 3.57
N ALA A 170 -33.88 -15.66 4.62
CA ALA A 170 -35.15 -16.10 5.19
C ALA A 170 -35.97 -14.92 5.75
N THR A 171 -35.34 -13.98 6.46
CA THR A 171 -36.04 -12.80 7.02
C THR A 171 -36.48 -11.83 5.93
N ILE A 172 -35.63 -11.53 4.95
CA ILE A 172 -35.94 -10.61 3.84
C ILE A 172 -36.95 -11.25 2.89
N LYS A 173 -36.79 -12.52 2.49
CA LYS A 173 -37.78 -13.19 1.61
C LYS A 173 -39.12 -13.33 2.30
N LYS A 174 -39.16 -13.77 3.58
CA LYS A 174 -40.44 -13.83 4.31
C LYS A 174 -41.06 -12.45 4.51
N GLY A 175 -40.26 -11.43 4.81
CA GLY A 175 -40.72 -10.04 4.90
C GLY A 175 -41.24 -9.49 3.57
N ALA A 176 -40.52 -9.76 2.48
CA ALA A 176 -40.87 -9.34 1.13
C ALA A 176 -42.09 -10.10 0.59
N ASP A 177 -42.21 -11.41 0.85
CA ASP A 177 -43.39 -12.20 0.50
C ASP A 177 -44.61 -11.76 1.32
N ALA A 178 -44.42 -11.44 2.61
CA ALA A 178 -45.49 -10.88 3.44
C ALA A 178 -45.94 -9.50 2.95
N GLU A 179 -45.02 -8.61 2.60
CA GLU A 179 -45.38 -7.29 2.06
C GLU A 179 -45.96 -7.39 0.65
N ARG A 180 -45.46 -8.29 -0.22
CA ARG A 180 -46.06 -8.56 -1.53
C ARG A 180 -47.49 -9.05 -1.38
N TYR A 181 -47.74 -10.00 -0.49
CA TYR A 181 -49.08 -10.51 -0.20
C TYR A 181 -49.99 -9.40 0.36
N ARG A 182 -49.48 -8.56 1.27
CA ARG A 182 -50.23 -7.43 1.82
C ARG A 182 -50.59 -6.41 0.74
N LEU A 183 -49.65 -6.07 -0.13
CA LEU A 183 -49.83 -5.10 -1.21
C LEU A 183 -50.80 -5.64 -2.27
N GLU A 184 -50.70 -6.92 -2.64
CA GLU A 184 -51.61 -7.59 -3.58
C GLU A 184 -53.04 -7.61 -3.02
N ARG A 185 -53.22 -7.98 -1.75
CA ARG A 185 -54.52 -7.91 -1.07
C ARG A 185 -55.08 -6.50 -1.00
N LEU A 186 -54.24 -5.49 -0.73
CA LEU A 186 -54.66 -4.10 -0.72
C LEU A 186 -55.02 -3.60 -2.13
N ALA A 187 -54.28 -4.02 -3.15
CA ALA A 187 -54.57 -3.71 -4.55
C ALA A 187 -55.88 -4.37 -5.01
N ASP A 188 -56.13 -5.63 -4.64
CA ASP A 188 -57.40 -6.32 -4.90
C ASP A 188 -58.56 -5.63 -4.19
N ALA A 189 -58.40 -5.28 -2.91
CA ALA A 189 -59.40 -4.54 -2.15
C ALA A 189 -59.69 -3.17 -2.77
N ASN A 190 -58.66 -2.45 -3.23
CA ASN A 190 -58.83 -1.18 -3.94
C ASN A 190 -59.51 -1.37 -5.30
N ARG A 191 -59.17 -2.43 -6.04
CA ARG A 191 -59.80 -2.75 -7.34
C ARG A 191 -61.28 -3.08 -7.16
N GLU A 192 -61.60 -3.86 -6.13
CA GLU A 192 -62.97 -4.21 -5.78
C GLU A 192 -63.75 -2.98 -5.30
N LYS A 193 -63.13 -2.12 -4.47
CA LYS A 193 -63.71 -0.83 -4.07
C LYS A 193 -64.01 0.06 -5.28
N ILE A 194 -63.06 0.25 -6.20
CA ILE A 194 -63.27 1.06 -7.42
C ILE A 194 -64.37 0.46 -8.30
N LYS A 195 -64.44 -0.86 -8.43
CA LYS A 195 -65.53 -1.53 -9.16
C LYS A 195 -66.89 -1.27 -8.51
N LEU A 196 -66.99 -1.45 -7.19
CA LEU A 196 -68.22 -1.22 -6.44
C LEU A 196 -68.64 0.26 -6.48
N GLU A 197 -67.70 1.19 -6.38
CA GLU A 197 -67.95 2.63 -6.54
C GLU A 197 -68.42 2.93 -7.96
N ALA A 198 -67.77 2.41 -9.00
CA ALA A 198 -68.18 2.59 -10.39
C ALA A 198 -69.57 1.97 -10.68
N GLU A 199 -69.87 0.80 -10.11
CA GLU A 199 -71.20 0.17 -10.21
C GLU A 199 -72.27 0.96 -9.44
N ALA A 200 -71.93 1.51 -8.27
CA ALA A 200 -72.82 2.37 -7.49
C ALA A 200 -73.09 3.69 -8.21
N GLU A 201 -72.07 4.31 -8.81
CA GLU A 201 -72.21 5.51 -9.63
C GLU A 201 -73.02 5.22 -10.90
N ALA A 202 -72.76 4.10 -11.59
CA ALA A 202 -73.55 3.69 -12.76
C ALA A 202 -75.03 3.50 -12.39
N LYS A 203 -75.33 2.79 -11.29
CA LYS A 203 -76.70 2.63 -10.78
C LYS A 203 -77.32 3.96 -10.36
N ALA A 204 -76.56 4.86 -9.75
CA ALA A 204 -77.04 6.19 -9.37
C ALA A 204 -77.38 7.05 -10.60
N ILE A 205 -76.56 6.98 -11.66
CA ILE A 205 -76.82 7.66 -12.94
C ILE A 205 -78.04 7.02 -13.63
N GLU A 206 -78.18 5.70 -13.66
CA GLU A 206 -79.36 5.03 -14.22
C GLU A 206 -80.64 5.41 -13.48
N LEU A 207 -80.63 5.39 -12.14
CA LEU A 207 -81.79 5.81 -11.33
C LEU A 207 -82.11 7.29 -11.53
N ARG A 208 -81.10 8.15 -11.60
CA ARG A 208 -81.30 9.58 -11.89
C ARG A 208 -81.83 9.79 -13.30
N SER A 209 -81.30 9.10 -14.30
CA SER A 209 -81.72 9.20 -15.69
C SER A 209 -83.14 8.69 -15.89
N THR A 210 -83.53 7.60 -15.20
CA THR A 210 -84.91 7.09 -15.25
C THR A 210 -85.89 8.02 -14.53
N ALA A 211 -85.49 8.61 -13.40
CA ALA A 211 -86.28 9.64 -12.71
C ALA A 211 -86.43 10.91 -13.57
N GLU A 212 -85.36 11.38 -14.22
CA GLU A 212 -85.39 12.52 -15.13
C GLU A 212 -86.24 12.22 -16.38
N ALA A 213 -86.15 11.01 -16.95
CA ALA A 213 -86.99 10.58 -18.06
C ALA A 213 -88.48 10.56 -17.67
N GLN A 214 -88.83 9.99 -16.52
CA GLN A 214 -90.21 9.99 -16.00
C GLN A 214 -90.73 11.41 -15.72
N ALA A 215 -89.87 12.31 -15.22
CA ALA A 215 -90.23 13.71 -15.01
C ALA A 215 -90.49 14.45 -16.33
N ILE A 216 -89.69 14.20 -17.37
CA ILE A 216 -89.87 14.77 -18.70
C ILE A 216 -91.12 14.19 -19.38
N GLU A 217 -91.40 12.89 -19.26
CA GLU A 217 -92.64 12.28 -19.78
C GLU A 217 -93.89 12.87 -19.09
N ALA A 218 -93.87 13.03 -17.77
CA ALA A 218 -94.96 13.68 -17.05
C ALA A 218 -95.17 15.14 -17.50
N LYS A 219 -94.09 15.89 -17.75
CA LYS A 219 -94.17 17.27 -18.24
C LYS A 219 -94.71 17.34 -19.67
N THR A 220 -94.17 16.51 -20.58
CA THR A 220 -94.56 16.49 -21.99
C THR A 220 -95.98 15.99 -22.20
N THR A 221 -96.48 15.05 -21.38
CA THR A 221 -97.89 14.63 -21.42
C THR A 221 -98.85 15.73 -20.96
N ILE A 222 -98.48 16.55 -19.96
CA ILE A 222 -99.27 17.71 -19.56
C ILE A 222 -99.24 18.79 -20.66
N GLU A 223 -98.07 19.10 -21.21
CA GLU A 223 -97.93 20.06 -22.32
C GLU A 223 -98.73 19.63 -23.55
N SER A 224 -98.71 18.34 -23.88
CA SER A 224 -99.52 17.76 -24.97
C SER A 224 -101.02 17.89 -24.71
N LYS A 225 -101.46 17.68 -23.46
CA LYS A 225 -102.87 17.88 -23.07
C LYS A 225 -103.28 19.35 -23.13
N ILE A 226 -102.42 20.27 -22.71
CA ILE A 226 -102.66 21.72 -22.83
C ILE A 226 -102.73 22.11 -24.31
N LEU A 227 -101.84 21.59 -25.15
CA LEU A 227 -101.83 21.88 -26.58
C LEU A 227 -103.07 21.33 -27.29
N ALA A 228 -103.54 20.14 -26.92
CA ALA A 228 -104.79 19.55 -27.43
C ALA A 228 -106.02 20.39 -27.03
N LEU A 229 -106.12 20.78 -25.75
CA LEU A 229 -107.18 21.68 -25.28
C LEU A 229 -107.13 23.05 -25.99
N LYS A 230 -105.92 23.56 -26.26
CA LYS A 230 -105.74 24.80 -27.02
C LYS A 230 -106.17 24.62 -28.49
N ALA A 231 -105.92 23.47 -29.10
CA ALA A 231 -106.34 23.16 -30.46
C ALA A 231 -107.88 23.00 -30.57
N ASP A 232 -108.54 22.39 -29.59
CA ASP A 232 -110.00 22.29 -29.54
C ASP A 232 -110.65 23.67 -29.33
N ALA A 233 -110.06 24.52 -28.47
CA ALA A 233 -110.52 25.90 -28.30
C ALA A 233 -110.44 26.70 -29.61
N TYR A 234 -109.40 26.52 -30.43
CA TYR A 234 -109.29 27.20 -31.73
C TYR A 234 -110.31 26.74 -32.78
N ARG A 235 -110.92 25.55 -32.61
CA ARG A 235 -111.87 24.98 -33.57
C ARG A 235 -113.27 25.60 -33.46
N GLU A 236 -113.65 26.14 -32.29
CA GLU A 236 -114.92 26.86 -32.09
C GLU A 236 -114.88 28.33 -32.52
N TYR A 237 -113.69 28.92 -32.73
CA TYR A 237 -113.51 30.31 -33.19
C TYR A 237 -113.45 30.46 -34.74
N GLU A 238 -114.14 29.59 -35.49
CA GLU A 238 -114.07 29.54 -36.96
C GLU A 238 -114.60 30.81 -37.67
N SER A 239 -115.46 31.59 -37.01
CA SER A 239 -116.07 32.81 -37.55
C SER A 239 -115.42 34.12 -37.08
N ALA A 240 -114.47 34.08 -36.12
CA ALA A 240 -113.77 35.26 -35.61
C ALA A 240 -112.29 35.34 -36.04
N ALA A 241 -111.62 34.20 -36.25
CA ALA A 241 -110.20 34.15 -36.63
C ALA A 241 -109.90 34.70 -38.04
N LYS A 242 -110.87 34.67 -38.97
CA LYS A 242 -110.70 35.24 -40.32
C LYS A 242 -110.72 36.78 -40.32
N ILE A 243 -111.40 37.40 -39.35
CA ILE A 243 -111.39 38.86 -39.20
C ILE A 243 -110.15 39.30 -38.41
N GLU A 244 -109.75 38.55 -37.37
CA GLU A 244 -108.57 38.87 -36.56
C GLU A 244 -107.23 38.62 -37.28
N MET A 245 -107.13 37.61 -38.15
CA MET A 245 -105.94 37.40 -38.97
C MET A 245 -105.80 38.49 -40.04
N ILE A 246 -106.89 39.02 -40.60
CA ILE A 246 -106.87 40.17 -41.52
C ILE A 246 -106.51 41.46 -40.76
N LEU A 247 -107.04 41.66 -39.54
CA LEU A 247 -106.77 42.86 -38.72
C LEU A 247 -105.34 42.89 -38.15
N ASN A 248 -104.71 41.73 -37.88
CA ASN A 248 -103.32 41.63 -37.40
C ASN A 248 -102.27 41.56 -38.52
N THR A 249 -102.65 41.19 -39.75
CA THR A 249 -101.72 41.17 -40.90
C THR A 249 -101.71 42.49 -41.68
N LEU A 250 -102.80 43.26 -41.67
CA LEU A 250 -102.87 44.61 -42.27
C LEU A 250 -101.74 45.55 -41.78
N PRO A 251 -101.39 45.61 -40.47
CA PRO A 251 -100.29 46.45 -39.98
C PRO A 251 -98.90 45.94 -40.41
N ARG A 252 -98.68 44.63 -40.50
CA ARG A 252 -97.39 44.07 -40.93
C ARG A 252 -97.14 44.27 -42.42
N VAL A 253 -98.19 44.13 -43.25
CA VAL A 253 -98.08 44.45 -44.69
C VAL A 253 -97.90 45.96 -44.89
N ALA A 254 -98.57 46.81 -44.11
CA ALA A 254 -98.35 48.25 -44.15
C ALA A 254 -96.93 48.66 -43.68
N ALA A 255 -96.37 48.01 -42.66
CA ALA A 255 -95.01 48.27 -42.16
C ALA A 255 -93.92 47.85 -43.16
N GLU A 256 -94.08 46.70 -43.82
CA GLU A 256 -93.09 46.21 -44.79
C GLU A 256 -93.11 47.02 -46.10
N ILE A 257 -94.26 47.59 -46.49
CA ILE A 257 -94.38 48.49 -47.65
C ILE A 257 -93.90 49.91 -47.32
N ALA A 258 -93.96 50.33 -46.05
CA ALA A 258 -93.43 51.62 -45.60
C ALA A 258 -91.91 51.63 -45.33
N GLY A 259 -91.30 50.46 -45.10
CA GLY A 259 -89.86 50.33 -44.87
C GLY A 259 -88.99 51.02 -45.93
N PRO A 260 -89.19 50.76 -47.23
CA PRO A 260 -88.37 51.37 -48.30
C PRO A 260 -88.61 52.88 -48.47
N LEU A 261 -89.76 53.40 -48.04
CA LEU A 261 -90.08 54.84 -48.07
C LEU A 261 -89.51 55.60 -46.87
N SER A 262 -89.32 54.95 -45.72
CA SER A 262 -88.75 55.58 -44.52
C SER A 262 -87.23 55.71 -44.55
N GLU A 263 -86.51 54.94 -45.38
CA GLU A 263 -85.04 55.00 -45.47
C GLU A 263 -84.51 55.90 -46.62
N CYS A 264 -85.38 56.42 -47.49
CA CYS A 264 -84.98 57.30 -48.58
C CYS A 264 -85.07 58.79 -48.20
N ASN A 265 -84.04 59.33 -47.53
CA ASN A 265 -84.00 60.74 -47.11
C ASN A 265 -83.89 61.77 -48.25
N LYS A 266 -83.60 61.35 -49.49
CA LYS A 266 -83.52 62.26 -50.65
C LYS A 266 -83.77 61.51 -51.96
N ILE A 267 -84.95 61.69 -52.55
CA ILE A 267 -85.24 61.28 -53.92
C ILE A 267 -84.85 62.44 -54.84
N VAL A 268 -83.70 62.34 -55.51
CA VAL A 268 -83.33 63.27 -56.58
C VAL A 268 -83.90 62.72 -57.88
N MET A 269 -85.08 63.22 -58.25
CA MET A 269 -85.70 62.89 -59.52
C MET A 269 -85.03 63.74 -60.62
N VAL A 270 -84.14 63.13 -61.41
CA VAL A 270 -83.56 63.78 -62.59
C VAL A 270 -84.38 63.31 -63.79
N SER A 271 -85.29 64.13 -64.28
CA SER A 271 -85.92 63.90 -65.58
C SER A 271 -85.71 65.09 -66.50
N ASN A 272 -85.24 64.78 -67.71
CA ASN A 272 -85.18 65.72 -68.82
C ASN A 272 -86.60 65.83 -69.39
N SER A 273 -87.28 66.92 -69.02
CA SER A 273 -88.53 67.41 -69.63
C SER A 273 -89.83 66.69 -69.23
N GLY A 274 -90.65 67.38 -68.43
CA GLY A 274 -92.11 67.25 -68.43
C GLY A 274 -92.76 66.68 -67.16
N GLU A 275 -93.36 67.58 -66.37
CA GLU A 275 -94.31 67.46 -65.25
C GLU A 275 -94.27 66.24 -64.31
N ILE A 276 -93.88 66.55 -63.06
CA ILE A 276 -93.58 65.66 -61.94
C ILE A 276 -94.80 65.61 -61.00
N GLY A 277 -95.25 64.42 -60.60
CA GLY A 277 -96.29 64.26 -59.59
C GLY A 277 -96.66 62.82 -59.29
N ALA A 278 -97.06 62.56 -58.04
CA ALA A 278 -97.17 61.27 -57.34
C ALA A 278 -97.91 60.10 -58.04
N SER A 279 -98.62 60.35 -59.13
CA SER A 279 -99.43 59.34 -59.83
C SER A 279 -98.58 58.22 -60.47
N LYS A 280 -97.35 58.49 -60.93
CA LYS A 280 -96.46 57.43 -61.46
C LYS A 280 -95.91 56.50 -60.37
N MET A 281 -95.66 57.00 -59.15
CA MET A 281 -95.23 56.16 -58.03
C MET A 281 -96.31 55.14 -57.64
N THR A 282 -97.57 55.56 -57.63
CA THR A 282 -98.67 54.64 -57.30
C THR A 282 -98.84 53.55 -58.38
N THR A 283 -98.62 53.87 -59.66
CA THR A 283 -98.68 52.86 -60.73
C THR A 283 -97.50 51.88 -60.68
N GLU A 284 -96.28 52.35 -60.42
CA GLU A 284 -95.11 51.47 -60.24
C GLU A 284 -95.21 50.59 -58.97
N VAL A 285 -95.82 51.09 -57.89
CA VAL A 285 -96.09 50.30 -56.67
C VAL A 285 -97.11 49.19 -56.94
N LEU A 286 -98.16 49.46 -57.74
CA LEU A 286 -99.10 48.42 -58.14
C LEU A 286 -98.44 47.34 -59.02
N ASP A 287 -97.51 47.70 -59.89
CA ASP A 287 -96.77 46.72 -60.71
C ASP A 287 -95.78 45.89 -59.89
N ILE A 288 -95.19 46.44 -58.82
CA ILE A 288 -94.34 45.70 -57.86
C ILE A 288 -95.18 44.66 -57.09
N ILE A 289 -96.40 45.01 -56.69
CA ILE A 289 -97.31 44.08 -55.99
C ILE A 289 -97.62 42.85 -56.87
N ASN A 290 -97.85 43.05 -58.17
CA ASN A 290 -98.12 41.95 -59.10
C ASN A 290 -96.87 41.07 -59.35
N ARG A 291 -95.67 41.63 -59.30
CA ARG A 291 -94.40 40.89 -59.44
C ARG A 291 -94.01 40.07 -58.21
N ILE A 292 -94.35 40.54 -57.00
CA ILE A 292 -94.12 39.76 -55.77
C ILE A 292 -95.02 38.52 -55.74
N HIS A 293 -96.27 38.65 -56.23
CA HIS A 293 -97.19 37.52 -56.28
C HIS A 293 -96.66 36.36 -57.14
N SER A 294 -95.95 36.65 -58.25
CA SER A 294 -95.35 35.63 -59.11
C SER A 294 -94.04 35.04 -58.56
N GLY A 295 -93.29 35.78 -57.74
CA GLY A 295 -92.04 35.30 -57.12
C GLY A 295 -92.24 34.29 -55.98
N ILE A 296 -93.35 34.38 -55.25
CA ILE A 296 -93.67 33.46 -54.15
C ILE A 296 -93.94 32.04 -54.67
N THR A 297 -94.53 31.90 -55.86
CA THR A 297 -94.80 30.59 -56.47
C THR A 297 -93.51 29.88 -56.92
N THR A 298 -92.45 30.62 -57.25
CA THR A 298 -91.16 30.05 -57.72
C THR A 298 -90.23 29.65 -56.57
N MET A 299 -90.34 30.26 -55.39
CA MET A 299 -89.50 29.86 -54.23
C MET A 299 -89.88 28.49 -53.64
N ILE A 300 -91.16 28.11 -53.68
CA ILE A 300 -91.65 26.86 -53.10
C ILE A 300 -91.08 25.61 -53.82
N SER A 301 -90.68 25.72 -55.10
CA SER A 301 -90.13 24.60 -55.86
C SER A 301 -88.63 24.35 -55.64
N SER A 302 -87.89 25.25 -54.99
CA SER A 302 -86.41 25.18 -54.92
C SER A 302 -85.84 24.41 -53.71
N SER A 303 -86.64 24.14 -52.68
CA SER A 303 -86.16 23.54 -51.42
C SER A 303 -86.03 22.01 -51.41
N THR A 304 -86.34 21.32 -52.50
CA THR A 304 -86.33 19.84 -52.58
C THR A 304 -85.05 19.23 -53.17
N SER A 305 -84.09 20.02 -53.68
CA SER A 305 -82.90 19.47 -54.38
C SER A 305 -81.61 19.35 -53.55
N SER A 306 -81.53 19.89 -52.33
CA SER A 306 -80.25 19.97 -51.58
C SER A 306 -79.96 18.82 -50.60
N MET A 307 -80.72 17.72 -50.59
CA MET A 307 -80.63 16.70 -49.53
C MET A 307 -80.19 15.27 -49.96
N THR A 308 -79.67 15.07 -51.18
CA THR A 308 -79.44 13.70 -51.73
C THR A 308 -77.98 13.34 -52.11
N THR A 309 -76.96 14.16 -51.85
CA THR A 309 -75.61 13.92 -52.44
C THR A 309 -74.43 13.75 -51.47
N LEU A 310 -74.62 13.50 -50.17
CA LEU A 310 -73.49 13.45 -49.21
C LEU A 310 -73.29 12.15 -48.40
N THR A 311 -73.96 11.04 -48.74
CA THR A 311 -73.74 9.75 -48.07
C THR A 311 -73.65 8.57 -49.05
N GLY A 312 -72.44 8.20 -49.49
CA GLY A 312 -72.19 6.93 -50.16
C GLY A 312 -70.91 6.88 -51.01
N THR A 313 -70.14 5.79 -50.87
CA THR A 313 -68.88 5.42 -51.57
C THR A 313 -67.60 6.02 -50.97
N THR A 314 -66.55 5.28 -50.56
CA THR A 314 -65.97 4.02 -51.07
C THR A 314 -65.20 3.22 -50.01
N VAL A 315 -65.43 1.90 -49.99
CA VAL A 315 -64.63 0.83 -49.35
C VAL A 315 -63.81 0.12 -50.46
N ALA A 316 -62.64 -0.43 -50.09
CA ALA A 316 -61.84 -1.48 -50.75
C ALA A 316 -60.65 -1.08 -51.66
N ALA A 317 -59.46 -1.35 -51.09
CA ALA A 317 -58.38 -2.22 -51.59
C ALA A 317 -57.83 -2.06 -53.02
N SER A 318 -56.52 -1.73 -53.12
CA SER A 318 -55.65 -2.25 -54.18
C SER A 318 -54.17 -2.24 -53.74
N SER A 319 -53.51 -3.39 -53.86
CA SER A 319 -52.05 -3.53 -53.85
C SER A 319 -51.66 -4.57 -54.90
N SER A 320 -50.60 -4.25 -55.65
CA SER A 320 -49.72 -5.11 -56.47
C SER A 320 -49.72 -4.90 -58.00
N SER A 321 -48.50 -5.06 -58.55
CA SER A 321 -48.02 -4.98 -59.94
C SER A 321 -47.67 -3.56 -60.43
N THR A 322 -46.44 -3.07 -60.20
CA THR A 322 -45.16 -3.37 -60.89
C THR A 322 -45.13 -2.82 -62.32
N THR A 323 -44.20 -1.92 -62.63
CA THR A 323 -43.04 -2.12 -63.55
C THR A 323 -42.58 -0.79 -64.18
N GLU A 324 -41.31 -0.47 -63.94
CA GLU A 324 -40.34 0.25 -64.79
C GLU A 324 -40.63 1.69 -65.26
N VAL A 325 -39.89 2.68 -64.74
CA VAL A 325 -38.55 3.15 -65.19
C VAL A 325 -38.63 4.09 -66.39
N GLY A 326 -38.32 5.35 -66.11
CA GLY A 326 -37.27 6.05 -66.85
C GLY A 326 -37.69 7.11 -67.86
N GLY A 327 -37.56 8.37 -67.47
CA GLY A 327 -36.62 9.24 -68.17
C GLY A 327 -37.13 10.55 -68.75
N GLN A 328 -36.52 11.63 -68.26
CA GLN A 328 -36.40 13.00 -68.83
C GLN A 328 -37.67 13.88 -68.75
N GLN A 329 -37.65 15.11 -68.21
CA GLN A 329 -36.61 16.15 -68.21
C GLN A 329 -36.51 16.92 -66.88
N SER A 330 -35.28 17.33 -66.56
CA SER A 330 -34.91 18.30 -65.52
C SER A 330 -34.97 19.75 -66.04
N GLN A 331 -35.37 20.70 -65.19
CA GLN A 331 -34.56 21.82 -64.65
C GLN A 331 -35.51 22.88 -64.05
N LYS A 332 -35.46 23.15 -62.73
CA LYS A 332 -34.48 23.96 -61.97
C LYS A 332 -34.78 25.45 -62.15
N VAL A 333 -34.98 26.22 -61.07
CA VAL A 333 -34.02 27.20 -60.48
C VAL A 333 -34.90 28.01 -59.49
N GLU A 334 -34.55 28.37 -58.25
CA GLU A 334 -33.41 29.17 -57.75
C GLU A 334 -33.40 29.06 -56.20
N SER A 335 -32.31 28.64 -55.56
CA SER A 335 -31.20 29.44 -54.96
C SER A 335 -31.46 29.84 -53.50
N HIS A 336 -30.71 29.28 -52.55
CA HIS A 336 -29.42 29.75 -52.01
C HIS A 336 -29.60 30.86 -50.97
N LYS A 337 -28.92 30.82 -49.82
CA LYS A 337 -27.52 30.44 -49.64
C LYS A 337 -27.25 29.85 -48.26
#